data_AF-A0A6J0VWC5-F1
#
_entry.id   AF-A0A6J0VWC5-F1
#
_cell.length_a   1.000
_cell.length_b   1.000
_cell.length_c   1.000
_cell.angle_alpha   90.00
_cell.angle_beta   90.00
_cell.angle_gamma   90.00
#
_symmetry.space_group_name_H-M   'P 1'
#
loop_
_entity.id
_entity.type
_entity.pdbx_description
1 polymer ?
#
loop_
_entity_poly.entity_id
_entity_poly.type
_entity_poly.pdbx_seq_one_letter_code
_entity_poly.pdbx_strand_id
1 'polypeptide(L)'
;MAASLRRPSFTTCSSPTDTDDEGVRGTCEDASICKRFAVSIGYWQDPYIQHLVRLSKERKAPEINRGYFARVHGVSQLTKAFLRKTECNCQILNLGAGMDTTFWMLKDEDLLPRKYFEVDFPMIVTRKLHSIKLKPLLSKPILDLHSEDTLQMDGHMLDSTRYAIIGADLRDIPDLEEKLKKCNMSTQLPTLLIAECVLVYMTPEQSANLLKWAANSFETAMFINYEQVNMDDRFGQIMIENLRRRQCDLAGVETCKSLESQRERLLTSGWESVSAIDMMELYSKLPRAEVIRIESLEFLDEMELLEQLMQHYCLCWATKGGSELGLKEITY
;
A
#
# COMPACT_ATOMS: atom_id res chain seq x y z
N MET A 1 -60.95 12.24 9.41
CA MET A 1 -59.98 11.13 9.30
C MET A 1 -58.95 11.50 8.25
N ALA A 2 -57.70 11.61 8.66
CA ALA A 2 -56.59 12.15 7.87
C ALA A 2 -56.13 11.14 6.80
N ALA A 3 -56.04 11.59 5.55
CA ALA A 3 -55.34 10.87 4.49
C ALA A 3 -53.90 11.41 4.44
N SER A 4 -52.94 10.58 4.85
CA SER A 4 -51.50 10.84 4.78
C SER A 4 -51.02 10.65 3.34
N LEU A 5 -50.52 11.74 2.74
CA LEU A 5 -49.77 11.72 1.48
C LEU A 5 -48.38 11.15 1.73
N ARG A 6 -48.08 9.97 1.15
CA ARG A 6 -46.70 9.46 1.05
C ARG A 6 -45.90 10.37 0.12
N ARG A 7 -44.86 11.03 0.65
CA ARG A 7 -43.83 11.71 -0.14
C ARG A 7 -42.96 10.66 -0.86
N PRO A 8 -42.50 10.91 -2.09
CA PRO A 8 -41.49 10.07 -2.73
C PRO A 8 -40.18 10.19 -1.94
N SER A 9 -39.54 9.05 -1.70
CA SER A 9 -38.18 8.97 -1.18
C SER A 9 -37.22 9.62 -2.17
N PHE A 10 -36.48 10.65 -1.71
CA PHE A 10 -35.37 11.21 -2.45
C PHE A 10 -34.30 10.14 -2.63
N THR A 11 -34.12 9.65 -3.85
CA THR A 11 -32.87 9.05 -4.28
C THR A 11 -31.83 10.17 -4.31
N THR A 12 -30.92 10.17 -3.35
CA THR A 12 -29.71 11.00 -3.38
C THR A 12 -28.88 10.59 -4.60
N CYS A 13 -28.77 11.47 -5.59
CA CYS A 13 -27.73 11.35 -6.61
C CYS A 13 -26.37 11.41 -5.90
N SER A 14 -25.59 10.34 -6.00
CA SER A 14 -24.18 10.34 -5.59
C SER A 14 -23.40 11.35 -6.43
N SER A 15 -22.51 12.11 -5.79
CA SER A 15 -21.63 13.03 -6.51
C SER A 15 -20.62 12.24 -7.36
N PRO A 16 -20.06 12.81 -8.44
CA PRO A 16 -19.04 12.14 -9.25
C PRO A 16 -17.83 11.66 -8.44
N THR A 17 -17.48 12.41 -7.39
CA THR A 17 -16.42 12.07 -6.41
C THR A 17 -16.79 10.86 -5.56
N ASP A 18 -18.06 10.71 -5.14
CA ASP A 18 -18.50 9.54 -4.37
C ASP A 18 -18.44 8.24 -5.19
N THR A 19 -18.74 8.32 -6.49
CA THR A 19 -18.69 7.17 -7.40
C THR A 19 -17.27 6.73 -7.73
N ASP A 20 -16.34 7.69 -7.89
CA ASP A 20 -14.93 7.38 -8.12
C ASP A 20 -14.30 6.74 -6.88
N ASP A 21 -14.63 7.26 -5.69
CA ASP A 21 -14.18 6.68 -4.43
C ASP A 21 -14.70 5.25 -4.21
N GLU A 22 -15.88 4.89 -4.71
CA GLU A 22 -16.39 3.51 -4.63
C GLU A 22 -15.53 2.55 -5.46
N GLY A 23 -15.18 2.94 -6.69
CA GLY A 23 -14.26 2.21 -7.55
C GLY A 23 -12.87 2.06 -6.94
N VAL A 24 -12.31 3.17 -6.43
CA VAL A 24 -11.01 3.17 -5.73
C VAL A 24 -11.05 2.25 -4.53
N ARG A 25 -12.09 2.28 -3.68
CA ARG A 25 -12.22 1.35 -2.55
C ARG A 25 -12.36 -0.12 -2.98
N GLY A 26 -12.90 -0.38 -4.17
CA GLY A 26 -12.97 -1.72 -4.77
C GLY A 26 -11.59 -2.33 -5.06
N THR A 27 -10.58 -1.49 -5.37
CA THR A 27 -9.22 -1.95 -5.67
C THR A 27 -8.55 -2.67 -4.50
N CYS A 28 -8.94 -2.34 -3.26
CA CYS A 28 -8.51 -3.05 -2.06
C CYS A 28 -8.90 -4.53 -2.11
N GLU A 29 -10.13 -4.85 -2.53
CA GLU A 29 -10.59 -6.23 -2.66
C GLU A 29 -9.82 -6.96 -3.76
N ASP A 30 -9.64 -6.34 -4.92
CA ASP A 30 -8.89 -6.92 -6.05
C ASP A 30 -7.43 -7.25 -5.69
N ALA A 31 -6.71 -6.28 -5.11
CA ALA A 31 -5.32 -6.47 -4.70
C ALA A 31 -5.19 -7.58 -3.65
N SER A 32 -6.08 -7.59 -2.66
CA SER A 32 -6.05 -8.58 -1.59
C SER A 32 -6.39 -9.99 -2.07
N ILE A 33 -7.33 -10.11 -3.02
CA ILE A 33 -7.66 -11.40 -3.65
C ILE A 33 -6.47 -11.93 -4.46
N CYS A 34 -5.80 -11.07 -5.25
CA CYS A 34 -4.62 -11.46 -6.02
C CYS A 34 -3.46 -11.89 -5.10
N LYS A 35 -3.18 -11.10 -4.05
CA LYS A 35 -2.18 -11.45 -3.02
C LYS A 35 -2.51 -12.80 -2.37
N ARG A 36 -3.73 -13.02 -1.88
CA ARG A 36 -4.14 -14.29 -1.25
C ARG A 36 -4.06 -15.47 -2.23
N PHE A 37 -4.42 -15.27 -3.50
CA PHE A 37 -4.33 -16.32 -4.50
C PHE A 37 -2.87 -16.75 -4.75
N ALA A 38 -1.96 -15.79 -4.94
CA ALA A 38 -0.54 -16.08 -5.13
C ALA A 38 0.09 -16.76 -3.88
N VAL A 39 -0.29 -16.36 -2.67
CA VAL A 39 0.10 -17.05 -1.42
C VAL A 39 -0.36 -18.51 -1.42
N SER A 40 -1.60 -18.78 -1.87
CA SER A 40 -2.13 -20.15 -1.90
C SER A 40 -1.40 -21.09 -2.87
N ILE A 41 -0.70 -20.54 -3.85
CA ILE A 41 0.14 -21.27 -4.81
C ILE A 41 1.60 -21.37 -4.30
N GLY A 42 1.98 -20.60 -3.28
CA GLY A 42 3.30 -20.66 -2.65
C GLY A 42 4.29 -19.62 -3.16
N TYR A 43 3.84 -18.53 -3.81
CA TYR A 43 4.75 -17.47 -4.24
C TYR A 43 5.49 -16.82 -3.06
N TRP A 44 4.81 -16.58 -1.95
CA TRP A 44 5.42 -16.23 -0.65
C TRP A 44 4.58 -16.81 0.50
N GLN A 45 5.11 -16.72 1.71
CA GLN A 45 4.42 -17.16 2.92
C GLN A 45 3.70 -15.98 3.59
N ASP A 46 2.40 -16.14 3.80
CA ASP A 46 1.59 -15.20 4.57
C ASP A 46 0.45 -15.97 5.26
N PRO A 47 0.61 -16.33 6.55
CA PRO A 47 -0.41 -17.07 7.28
C PRO A 47 -1.59 -16.19 7.71
N TYR A 48 -1.54 -14.88 7.49
CA TYR A 48 -2.48 -13.90 8.01
C TYR A 48 -3.53 -13.47 7.00
N ILE A 49 -3.18 -13.33 5.72
CA ILE A 49 -4.07 -12.79 4.68
C ILE A 49 -5.36 -13.60 4.51
N GLN A 50 -5.32 -14.90 4.82
CA GLN A 50 -6.48 -15.78 4.80
C GLN A 50 -7.59 -15.37 5.78
N HIS A 51 -7.26 -14.59 6.81
CA HIS A 51 -8.20 -14.08 7.80
C HIS A 51 -8.84 -12.75 7.41
N LEU A 52 -8.31 -12.08 6.40
CA LEU A 52 -8.78 -10.75 5.96
C LEU A 52 -9.62 -10.81 4.69
N VAL A 53 -9.25 -11.66 3.72
CA VAL A 53 -9.90 -11.70 2.40
C VAL A 53 -10.09 -13.13 1.95
N ARG A 54 -11.20 -13.48 1.29
CA ARG A 54 -11.52 -14.85 0.80
C ARG A 54 -10.54 -15.36 -0.28
N LEU A 55 -10.39 -16.68 -0.40
CA LEU A 55 -9.63 -17.27 -1.51
C LEU A 55 -10.47 -17.22 -2.80
N SER A 56 -9.90 -16.67 -3.88
CA SER A 56 -10.53 -16.72 -5.20
C SER A 56 -10.65 -18.17 -5.68
N LYS A 57 -11.79 -18.51 -6.27
CA LYS A 57 -11.98 -19.78 -7.00
C LYS A 57 -11.49 -19.69 -8.44
N GLU A 58 -11.48 -18.48 -9.00
CA GLU A 58 -10.98 -18.21 -10.33
C GLU A 58 -9.46 -18.09 -10.30
N ARG A 59 -8.81 -18.76 -11.25
CA ARG A 59 -7.36 -18.67 -11.41
C ARG A 59 -6.96 -17.26 -11.86
N LYS A 60 -5.83 -16.78 -11.34
CA LYS A 60 -5.12 -15.63 -11.90
C LYS A 60 -4.07 -16.13 -12.87
N ALA A 61 -3.82 -15.38 -13.93
CA ALA A 61 -2.81 -15.73 -14.92
C ALA A 61 -1.40 -15.70 -14.27
N PRO A 62 -0.46 -16.59 -14.66
CA PRO A 62 0.84 -16.72 -14.01
C PRO A 62 1.64 -15.41 -13.95
N GLU A 63 1.58 -14.59 -15.01
CA GLU A 63 2.23 -13.29 -15.08
C GLU A 63 1.71 -12.29 -14.04
N ILE A 64 0.43 -12.39 -13.68
CA ILE A 64 -0.16 -11.59 -12.59
C ILE A 64 0.44 -12.04 -11.24
N ASN A 65 0.54 -13.35 -10.99
CA ASN A 65 1.09 -13.85 -9.74
C ASN A 65 2.58 -13.53 -9.59
N ARG A 66 3.36 -13.67 -10.68
CA ARG A 66 4.77 -13.25 -10.74
C ARG A 66 4.91 -11.74 -10.53
N GLY A 67 4.03 -10.94 -11.13
CA GLY A 67 3.92 -9.50 -10.88
C GLY A 67 3.73 -9.15 -9.40
N TYR A 68 2.74 -9.78 -8.76
CA TYR A 68 2.49 -9.58 -7.32
C TYR A 68 3.65 -10.08 -6.45
N PHE A 69 4.32 -11.17 -6.82
CA PHE A 69 5.51 -11.62 -6.12
C PHE A 69 6.62 -10.58 -6.17
N ALA A 70 6.97 -10.07 -7.36
CA ALA A 70 8.02 -9.06 -7.53
C ALA A 70 7.69 -7.77 -6.76
N ARG A 71 6.42 -7.34 -6.81
CA ARG A 71 5.88 -6.21 -6.03
C ARG A 71 6.09 -6.40 -4.53
N VAL A 72 5.60 -7.51 -3.97
CA VAL A 72 5.70 -7.80 -2.53
C VAL A 72 7.17 -7.96 -2.11
N HIS A 73 7.98 -8.65 -2.91
CA HIS A 73 9.40 -8.84 -2.65
C HIS A 73 10.14 -7.49 -2.60
N GLY A 74 9.97 -6.64 -3.61
CA GLY A 74 10.65 -5.34 -3.69
C GLY A 74 10.34 -4.42 -2.51
N VAL A 75 9.05 -4.27 -2.18
CA VAL A 75 8.61 -3.46 -1.03
C VAL A 75 9.12 -4.05 0.29
N SER A 76 9.08 -5.37 0.44
CA SER A 76 9.60 -6.07 1.62
C SER A 76 11.11 -5.85 1.81
N GLN A 77 11.89 -5.95 0.73
CA GLN A 77 13.33 -5.76 0.78
C GLN A 77 13.73 -4.35 1.21
N LEU A 78 13.09 -3.32 0.64
CA LEU A 78 13.31 -1.93 1.03
C LEU A 78 12.88 -1.67 2.48
N THR A 79 11.75 -2.24 2.90
CA THR A 79 11.26 -2.14 4.29
C THR A 79 12.27 -2.75 5.26
N LYS A 80 12.76 -3.96 4.98
CA LYS A 80 13.79 -4.64 5.79
C LYS A 80 15.13 -3.89 5.77
N ALA A 81 15.51 -3.29 4.65
CA ALA A 81 16.72 -2.46 4.57
C ALA A 81 16.61 -1.23 5.47
N PHE A 82 15.48 -0.53 5.46
CA PHE A 82 15.23 0.60 6.35
C PHE A 82 15.23 0.19 7.83
N LEU A 83 14.55 -0.91 8.17
CA LEU A 83 14.54 -1.45 9.54
C LEU A 83 15.94 -1.82 10.02
N ARG A 84 16.79 -2.40 9.16
CA ARG A 84 18.20 -2.70 9.48
C ARG A 84 19.01 -1.44 9.74
N LYS A 85 18.92 -0.43 8.86
CA LYS A 85 19.66 0.83 9.02
C LYS A 85 19.25 1.62 10.26
N THR A 86 18.02 1.43 10.74
CA THR A 86 17.47 2.12 11.92
C THR A 86 17.49 1.25 13.18
N GLU A 87 17.97 0.01 13.10
CA GLU A 87 17.91 -0.99 14.18
C GLU A 87 16.49 -1.13 14.77
N CYS A 88 15.48 -1.08 13.91
CA CYS A 88 14.05 -1.04 14.24
C CYS A 88 13.63 0.14 15.16
N ASN A 89 14.52 1.09 15.44
CA ASN A 89 14.24 2.31 16.19
C ASN A 89 13.60 3.39 15.29
N CYS A 90 12.50 3.04 14.64
CA CYS A 90 11.83 3.85 13.64
C CYS A 90 10.31 3.69 13.70
N GLN A 91 9.59 4.41 12.84
CA GLN A 91 8.17 4.19 12.58
C GLN A 91 7.97 3.71 11.14
N ILE A 92 6.87 2.99 10.90
CA ILE A 92 6.39 2.70 9.55
C ILE A 92 4.97 3.24 9.43
N LEU A 93 4.68 3.96 8.35
CA LEU A 93 3.37 4.51 8.00
C LEU A 93 2.96 3.99 6.62
N ASN A 94 2.07 2.99 6.60
CA ASN A 94 1.53 2.41 5.37
C ASN A 94 0.25 3.17 4.97
N LEU A 95 0.33 3.94 3.90
CA LEU A 95 -0.71 4.82 3.38
C LEU A 95 -1.51 4.06 2.33
N GLY A 96 -2.83 3.94 2.50
CA GLY A 96 -3.69 3.08 1.66
C GLY A 96 -3.39 1.60 1.88
N ALA A 97 -3.23 1.20 3.15
CA ALA A 97 -2.72 -0.12 3.52
C ALA A 97 -3.65 -1.28 3.14
N GLY A 98 -4.94 -1.04 2.92
CA GLY A 98 -5.91 -2.08 2.61
C GLY A 98 -5.89 -3.22 3.62
N MET A 99 -5.84 -4.45 3.12
CA MET A 99 -5.74 -5.67 3.94
C MET A 99 -4.30 -6.16 4.09
N ASP A 100 -3.32 -5.25 4.10
CA ASP A 100 -1.91 -5.58 4.29
C ASP A 100 -1.66 -6.33 5.62
N THR A 101 -0.68 -7.22 5.61
CA THR A 101 -0.37 -8.14 6.70
C THR A 101 1.03 -7.93 7.28
N THR A 102 1.74 -6.89 6.83
CA THR A 102 3.16 -6.67 7.11
C THR A 102 3.45 -6.54 8.59
N PHE A 103 2.57 -5.93 9.39
CA PHE A 103 2.74 -5.86 10.84
C PHE A 103 2.96 -7.24 11.47
N TRP A 104 2.11 -8.22 11.16
CA TRP A 104 2.21 -9.56 11.72
C TRP A 104 3.42 -10.32 11.17
N MET A 105 3.71 -10.17 9.87
CA MET A 105 4.91 -10.78 9.26
C MET A 105 6.20 -10.25 9.87
N LEU A 106 6.32 -8.93 10.08
CA LEU A 106 7.48 -8.32 10.75
C LEU A 106 7.60 -8.77 12.21
N LYS A 107 6.48 -9.02 12.89
CA LYS A 107 6.49 -9.59 14.24
C LYS A 107 7.04 -11.00 14.28
N ASP A 108 6.66 -11.85 13.33
CA ASP A 108 7.17 -13.23 13.25
C ASP A 108 8.67 -13.27 12.93
N GLU A 109 9.18 -12.26 12.22
CA GLU A 109 10.60 -12.10 11.90
C GLU A 109 11.40 -11.36 12.99
N ASP A 110 10.78 -10.92 14.09
CA ASP A 110 11.40 -10.09 15.15
C ASP A 110 11.97 -8.74 14.63
N LEU A 111 11.29 -8.14 13.66
CA LEU A 111 11.68 -6.90 12.98
C LEU A 111 10.69 -5.74 13.20
N LEU A 112 9.96 -5.74 14.32
CA LEU A 112 8.94 -4.71 14.56
C LEU A 112 9.54 -3.32 14.78
N PRO A 113 9.06 -2.27 14.08
CA PRO A 113 9.44 -0.89 14.36
C PRO A 113 8.90 -0.44 15.72
N ARG A 114 9.30 0.74 16.22
CA ARG A 114 8.72 1.32 17.46
C ARG A 114 7.21 1.39 17.40
N LYS A 115 6.65 1.83 16.27
CA LYS A 115 5.21 1.77 16.02
C LYS A 115 4.94 1.65 14.52
N TYR A 116 3.97 0.80 14.18
CA TYR A 116 3.49 0.61 12.82
C TYR A 116 2.11 1.25 12.68
N PHE A 117 1.94 2.12 11.69
CA PHE A 117 0.71 2.84 11.41
C PHE A 117 0.18 2.41 10.05
N GLU A 118 -1.13 2.21 9.99
CA GLU A 118 -1.86 2.03 8.74
C GLU A 118 -2.92 3.09 8.60
N VAL A 119 -3.08 3.59 7.38
CA VAL A 119 -4.14 4.53 7.03
C VAL A 119 -4.88 4.00 5.82
N ASP A 120 -6.20 4.05 5.87
CA ASP A 120 -7.06 3.79 4.70
C ASP A 120 -8.41 4.50 4.89
N PHE A 121 -9.28 4.45 3.89
CA PHE A 121 -10.63 4.95 4.03
C PHE A 121 -11.36 4.28 5.22
N PRO A 122 -12.22 5.03 5.94
CA PRO A 122 -12.98 4.51 7.08
C PRO A 122 -13.71 3.18 6.80
N MET A 123 -14.25 3.00 5.60
CA MET A 123 -14.91 1.76 5.18
C MET A 123 -13.95 0.56 5.18
N ILE A 124 -12.73 0.73 4.65
CA ILE A 124 -11.73 -0.33 4.56
C ILE A 124 -11.21 -0.68 5.94
N VAL A 125 -10.91 0.34 6.75
CA VAL A 125 -10.52 0.16 8.15
C VAL A 125 -11.59 -0.60 8.93
N THR A 126 -12.86 -0.22 8.80
CA THR A 126 -13.96 -0.92 9.48
C THR A 126 -13.99 -2.42 9.17
N ARG A 127 -13.77 -2.80 7.89
CA ARG A 127 -13.69 -4.21 7.48
C ARG A 127 -12.49 -4.93 8.10
N LYS A 128 -11.32 -4.28 8.14
CA LYS A 128 -10.11 -4.84 8.74
C LYS A 128 -10.25 -5.01 10.26
N LEU A 129 -10.76 -3.99 10.95
CA LEU A 129 -11.02 -4.02 12.39
C LEU A 129 -12.02 -5.12 12.76
N HIS A 130 -13.08 -5.29 11.96
CA HIS A 130 -14.03 -6.39 12.15
C HIS A 130 -13.34 -7.75 12.10
N SER A 131 -12.44 -7.96 11.13
CA SER A 131 -11.67 -9.20 11.00
C SER A 131 -10.71 -9.41 12.17
N ILE A 132 -10.00 -8.37 12.59
CA ILE A 132 -9.09 -8.41 13.76
C ILE A 132 -9.88 -8.78 15.02
N LYS A 133 -11.04 -8.16 15.25
CA LYS A 133 -11.90 -8.43 16.40
C LYS A 133 -12.40 -9.87 16.45
N LEU A 134 -12.76 -10.45 15.29
CA LEU A 134 -13.31 -11.80 15.21
C LEU A 134 -12.27 -12.92 15.22
N LYS A 135 -11.01 -12.62 14.90
CA LYS A 135 -9.96 -13.62 14.70
C LYS A 135 -8.84 -13.45 15.73
N PRO A 136 -8.77 -14.30 16.77
CA PRO A 136 -7.72 -14.23 17.79
C PRO A 136 -6.30 -14.28 17.22
N LEU A 137 -6.10 -14.95 16.08
CA LEU A 137 -4.80 -14.99 15.38
C LEU A 137 -4.32 -13.61 14.92
N LEU A 138 -5.24 -12.64 14.72
CA LEU A 138 -4.91 -11.27 14.37
C LEU A 138 -4.84 -10.35 15.60
N SER A 139 -5.79 -10.48 16.54
CA SER A 139 -5.86 -9.58 17.70
C SER A 139 -4.86 -9.91 18.80
N LYS A 140 -4.58 -11.19 19.06
CA LYS A 140 -3.67 -11.59 20.15
C LYS A 140 -2.24 -11.04 19.97
N PRO A 141 -1.61 -11.12 18.77
CA PRO A 141 -0.27 -10.56 18.59
C PRO A 141 -0.18 -9.04 18.82
N ILE A 142 -1.29 -8.31 18.64
CA ILE A 142 -1.38 -6.87 18.92
C ILE A 142 -1.51 -6.66 20.44
N LEU A 143 -2.40 -7.41 21.10
CA LEU A 143 -2.62 -7.37 22.55
C LEU A 143 -1.36 -7.73 23.35
N ASP A 144 -0.63 -8.76 22.94
CA ASP A 144 0.60 -9.21 23.61
C ASP A 144 1.69 -8.10 23.64
N LEU A 145 1.57 -7.09 22.77
CA LEU A 145 2.47 -5.94 22.66
C LEU A 145 1.87 -4.64 23.19
N HIS A 146 0.63 -4.67 23.66
CA HIS A 146 -0.08 -3.51 24.17
C HIS A 146 0.13 -3.38 25.69
N SER A 147 0.09 -2.15 26.19
CA SER A 147 0.19 -1.85 27.62
C SER A 147 -1.08 -2.19 28.40
N GLU A 148 -2.23 -2.29 27.74
CA GLU A 148 -3.52 -2.59 28.34
C GLU A 148 -4.06 -3.96 27.90
N ASP A 149 -4.91 -4.57 28.73
CA ASP A 149 -5.48 -5.91 28.48
C ASP A 149 -6.55 -5.93 27.37
N THR A 150 -6.96 -4.77 26.84
CA THR A 150 -8.02 -4.68 25.82
C THR A 150 -7.65 -3.74 24.68
N LEU A 151 -8.01 -4.10 23.45
CA LEU A 151 -7.90 -3.21 22.29
C LEU A 151 -9.15 -2.35 22.20
N GLN A 152 -8.98 -1.04 22.38
CA GLN A 152 -10.05 -0.10 22.09
C GLN A 152 -10.12 0.13 20.59
N MET A 153 -11.29 -0.18 20.01
CA MET A 153 -11.59 0.08 18.62
C MET A 153 -12.78 1.05 18.60
N ASP A 154 -12.54 2.31 18.25
CA ASP A 154 -13.58 3.33 18.14
C ASP A 154 -13.91 3.59 16.67
N GLY A 155 -15.00 2.98 16.20
CA GLY A 155 -15.57 3.14 14.85
C GLY A 155 -14.62 2.84 13.70
N HIS A 156 -13.72 3.77 13.43
CA HIS A 156 -12.76 3.77 12.33
C HIS A 156 -11.31 3.89 12.81
N MET A 157 -11.03 3.55 14.06
CA MET A 157 -9.67 3.62 14.60
C MET A 157 -9.39 2.44 15.54
N LEU A 158 -8.18 1.92 15.46
CA LEU A 158 -7.55 1.07 16.47
C LEU A 158 -6.24 1.73 16.84
N ASP A 159 -6.03 1.96 18.13
CA ASP A 159 -4.74 2.42 18.64
C ASP A 159 -4.23 1.46 19.71
N SER A 160 -2.99 1.02 19.54
CA SER A 160 -2.26 0.21 20.51
C SER A 160 -0.82 0.73 20.62
N THR A 161 -0.06 0.15 21.53
CA THR A 161 1.32 0.59 21.82
C THR A 161 2.24 0.44 20.60
N ARG A 162 2.08 -0.63 19.81
CA ARG A 162 2.98 -0.97 18.70
C ARG A 162 2.30 -0.92 17.32
N TYR A 163 0.98 -0.80 17.26
CA TYR A 163 0.22 -0.82 16.01
C TYR A 163 -1.00 0.10 16.08
N ALA A 164 -1.23 0.88 15.02
CA ALA A 164 -2.42 1.70 14.87
C ALA A 164 -3.00 1.56 13.46
N ILE A 165 -4.32 1.53 13.36
CA ILE A 165 -5.07 1.54 12.09
C ILE A 165 -6.04 2.73 12.13
N ILE A 166 -5.95 3.61 11.15
CA ILE A 166 -6.63 4.91 11.15
C ILE A 166 -7.49 5.05 9.89
N GLY A 167 -8.78 5.28 10.09
CA GLY A 167 -9.72 5.64 9.04
C GLY A 167 -9.61 7.12 8.70
N ALA A 168 -8.95 7.45 7.60
CA ALA A 168 -8.78 8.82 7.11
C ALA A 168 -8.74 8.86 5.58
N ASP A 169 -9.16 9.99 5.01
CA ASP A 169 -8.95 10.26 3.60
C ASP A 169 -7.56 10.88 3.42
N LEU A 170 -6.70 10.24 2.62
CA LEU A 170 -5.34 10.73 2.37
C LEU A 170 -5.28 12.09 1.67
N ARG A 171 -6.40 12.54 1.08
CA ARG A 171 -6.55 13.84 0.43
C ARG A 171 -6.79 14.97 1.45
N ASP A 172 -7.25 14.64 2.65
CA ASP A 172 -7.47 15.57 3.76
C ASP A 172 -6.29 15.51 4.74
N ILE A 173 -5.20 16.20 4.38
CA ILE A 173 -3.96 16.21 5.16
C ILE A 173 -4.15 16.71 6.61
N PRO A 174 -4.92 17.77 6.89
CA PRO A 174 -5.21 18.18 8.27
C PRO A 174 -5.84 17.07 9.12
N ASP A 175 -6.87 16.38 8.61
CA ASP A 175 -7.52 15.27 9.34
C ASP A 175 -6.56 14.08 9.53
N LEU A 176 -5.80 13.72 8.49
CA LEU A 176 -4.77 12.68 8.55
C LEU A 176 -3.76 12.95 9.66
N GLU A 177 -3.19 14.16 9.69
CA GLU A 177 -2.18 14.54 10.67
C GLU A 177 -2.73 14.59 12.09
N GLU A 178 -3.95 15.11 12.27
CA GLU A 178 -4.62 15.13 13.58
C GLU A 178 -4.79 13.70 14.14
N LYS A 179 -5.28 12.77 13.33
CA LYS A 179 -5.49 11.37 13.74
C LYS A 179 -4.18 10.63 14.01
N LEU A 180 -3.15 10.84 13.19
CA LEU A 180 -1.82 10.26 13.43
C LEU A 180 -1.21 10.77 14.74
N LYS A 181 -1.34 12.07 15.04
CA LYS A 181 -0.91 12.66 16.32
C LYS A 181 -1.70 12.10 17.50
N LYS A 182 -3.02 11.90 17.35
CA LYS A 182 -3.85 11.24 18.37
C LYS A 182 -3.36 9.82 18.68
N CYS A 183 -2.88 9.10 17.67
CA CYS A 183 -2.22 7.80 17.84
C CYS A 183 -0.73 7.91 18.24
N ASN A 184 -0.28 9.06 18.75
CA ASN A 184 1.07 9.28 19.26
C ASN A 184 2.19 9.05 18.23
N MET A 185 1.96 9.38 16.96
CA MET A 185 3.03 9.44 15.96
C MET A 185 4.07 10.51 16.33
N SER A 186 5.34 10.13 16.39
CA SER A 186 6.45 11.02 16.66
C SER A 186 7.08 11.53 15.38
N THR A 187 7.19 12.84 15.22
CA THR A 187 7.91 13.46 14.09
C THR A 187 9.43 13.43 14.24
N GLN A 188 9.93 13.03 15.42
CA GLN A 188 11.36 12.99 15.75
C GLN A 188 12.02 11.64 15.43
N LEU A 189 11.22 10.60 15.16
CA LEU A 189 11.76 9.28 14.82
C LEU A 189 11.96 9.16 13.30
N PRO A 190 13.02 8.45 12.85
CA PRO A 190 13.11 8.00 11.46
C PRO A 190 11.82 7.31 11.05
N THR A 191 11.21 7.75 9.96
CA THR A 191 9.91 7.21 9.54
C THR A 191 9.95 6.75 8.09
N LEU A 192 9.57 5.49 7.86
CA LEU A 192 9.32 4.95 6.54
C LEU A 192 7.84 5.10 6.20
N LEU A 193 7.55 5.73 5.07
CA LEU A 193 6.22 5.81 4.50
C LEU A 193 6.12 4.89 3.28
N ILE A 194 4.99 4.22 3.13
CA ILE A 194 4.75 3.28 2.03
C ILE A 194 3.44 3.66 1.34
N ALA A 195 3.46 3.81 0.02
CA ALA A 195 2.29 3.93 -0.83
C ALA A 195 2.35 2.85 -1.92
N GLU A 196 1.61 1.76 -1.74
CA GLU A 196 1.69 0.56 -2.59
C GLU A 196 0.45 0.44 -3.50
N CYS A 197 0.52 1.02 -4.69
CA CYS A 197 -0.60 1.32 -5.62
C CYS A 197 -1.65 2.22 -4.95
N VAL A 198 -1.27 3.46 -4.63
CA VAL A 198 -2.15 4.39 -3.90
C VAL A 198 -2.17 5.78 -4.51
N LEU A 199 -1.00 6.37 -4.80
CA LEU A 199 -0.93 7.76 -5.29
C LEU A 199 -1.62 7.94 -6.65
N VAL A 200 -1.57 6.93 -7.52
CA VAL A 200 -2.26 6.92 -8.81
C VAL A 200 -3.79 7.12 -8.74
N TYR A 201 -4.43 6.83 -7.60
CA TYR A 201 -5.89 6.97 -7.42
C TYR A 201 -6.34 8.36 -6.98
N MET A 202 -5.41 9.26 -6.66
CA MET A 202 -5.71 10.65 -6.32
C MET A 202 -5.16 11.57 -7.40
N THR A 203 -5.62 12.82 -7.42
CA THR A 203 -5.12 13.76 -8.43
C THR A 203 -3.60 14.00 -8.24
N PRO A 204 -2.89 14.43 -9.29
CA PRO A 204 -1.48 14.81 -9.23
C PRO A 204 -1.20 15.85 -8.13
N GLU A 205 -2.10 16.82 -7.97
CA GLU A 205 -2.02 17.82 -6.91
C GLU A 205 -2.16 17.19 -5.51
N GLN A 206 -3.14 16.30 -5.31
CA GLN A 206 -3.37 15.63 -4.03
C GLN A 206 -2.18 14.75 -3.63
N SER A 207 -1.66 13.95 -4.56
CA SER A 207 -0.50 13.10 -4.30
C SER A 207 0.76 13.92 -4.03
N ALA A 208 0.99 15.02 -4.77
CA ALA A 208 2.09 15.95 -4.50
C ALA A 208 1.97 16.60 -3.11
N ASN A 209 0.75 16.99 -2.69
CA ASN A 209 0.50 17.54 -1.36
C ASN A 209 0.81 16.52 -0.26
N LEU A 210 0.43 15.24 -0.43
CA LEU A 210 0.74 14.17 0.52
C LEU A 210 2.25 13.89 0.60
N LEU A 211 2.94 13.82 -0.53
CA LEU A 211 4.40 13.65 -0.59
C LEU A 211 5.13 14.80 0.09
N LYS A 212 4.68 16.03 -0.14
CA LYS A 212 5.24 17.25 0.46
C LYS A 212 4.98 17.34 1.95
N TRP A 213 3.79 16.97 2.39
CA TRP A 213 3.48 16.84 3.81
C TRP A 213 4.44 15.86 4.49
N ALA A 214 4.57 14.65 3.95
CA ALA A 214 5.48 13.64 4.49
C ALA A 214 6.94 14.14 4.57
N ALA A 215 7.43 14.76 3.50
CA ALA A 215 8.77 15.34 3.49
C ALA A 215 8.95 16.45 4.54
N ASN A 216 7.91 17.25 4.83
CA ASN A 216 7.99 18.33 5.81
C ASN A 216 7.79 17.86 7.26
N SER A 217 7.03 16.79 7.48
CA SER A 217 6.71 16.29 8.83
C SER A 217 7.89 15.62 9.52
N PHE A 218 8.83 15.04 8.77
CA PHE A 218 9.94 14.25 9.32
C PHE A 218 11.29 14.81 8.88
N GLU A 219 12.22 14.91 9.83
CA GLU A 219 13.60 15.30 9.52
C GLU A 219 14.35 14.17 8.80
N THR A 220 14.18 12.94 9.26
CA THR A 220 14.73 11.73 8.66
C THR A 220 13.60 10.82 8.20
N ALA A 221 13.50 10.58 6.90
CA ALA A 221 12.44 9.74 6.35
C ALA A 221 12.86 9.01 5.08
N MET A 222 12.12 7.93 4.81
CA MET A 222 12.13 7.21 3.54
C MET A 222 10.69 7.09 3.02
N PHE A 223 10.51 7.23 1.71
CA PHE A 223 9.22 6.97 1.05
C PHE A 223 9.40 5.83 0.06
N ILE A 224 8.52 4.84 0.07
CA ILE A 224 8.41 3.81 -0.95
C ILE A 224 7.12 4.05 -1.72
N ASN A 225 7.23 4.16 -3.04
CA ASN A 225 6.09 4.23 -3.95
C ASN A 225 6.17 3.07 -4.94
N TYR A 226 5.13 2.24 -4.99
CA TYR A 226 4.94 1.25 -6.04
C TYR A 226 3.68 1.62 -6.81
N GLU A 227 3.78 1.85 -8.12
CA GLU A 227 2.61 2.08 -8.97
C GLU A 227 2.99 1.97 -10.45
N GLN A 228 2.08 2.37 -11.34
CA GLN A 228 2.29 2.33 -12.78
C GLN A 228 3.42 3.26 -13.25
N VAL A 229 3.99 2.92 -14.40
CA VAL A 229 4.96 3.74 -15.15
C VAL A 229 4.78 3.49 -16.65
N ASN A 230 5.35 4.35 -17.50
CA ASN A 230 5.33 4.20 -18.95
C ASN A 230 3.90 4.18 -19.55
N MET A 231 2.94 4.89 -18.92
CA MET A 231 1.51 4.82 -19.26
C MET A 231 1.11 5.56 -20.55
N ASP A 232 2.03 6.25 -21.21
CA ASP A 232 1.79 7.02 -22.43
C ASP A 232 1.77 6.16 -23.71
N ASP A 233 2.13 4.87 -23.63
CA ASP A 233 2.16 3.98 -24.77
C ASP A 233 0.82 3.27 -25.04
N ARG A 234 0.75 2.44 -26.09
CA ARG A 234 -0.48 1.71 -26.44
C ARG A 234 -0.94 0.75 -25.34
N PHE A 235 -0.03 0.09 -24.64
CA PHE A 235 -0.37 -0.83 -23.57
C PHE A 235 -0.91 -0.08 -22.35
N GLY A 236 -0.27 1.02 -21.97
CA GLY A 236 -0.75 1.95 -20.94
C GLY A 236 -2.18 2.43 -21.22
N GLN A 237 -2.48 2.83 -22.45
CA GLN A 237 -3.85 3.23 -22.83
C GLN A 237 -4.88 2.09 -22.70
N ILE A 238 -4.51 0.87 -23.10
CA ILE A 238 -5.36 -0.32 -22.93
C ILE A 238 -5.59 -0.60 -21.44
N MET A 239 -4.55 -0.48 -20.62
CA MET A 239 -4.64 -0.66 -19.18
C MET A 239 -5.58 0.34 -18.51
N ILE A 240 -5.48 1.62 -18.88
CA ILE A 240 -6.39 2.68 -18.41
C ILE A 240 -7.83 2.36 -18.80
N GLU A 241 -8.07 1.98 -20.06
CA GLU A 241 -9.42 1.64 -20.54
C GLU A 241 -9.99 0.43 -19.77
N ASN A 242 -9.18 -0.59 -19.52
CA ASN A 242 -9.59 -1.78 -18.77
C ASN A 242 -9.97 -1.46 -17.32
N LEU A 243 -9.26 -0.53 -16.65
CA LEU A 243 -9.58 -0.11 -15.29
C LEU A 243 -10.85 0.75 -15.24
N ARG A 244 -11.03 1.66 -16.21
CA ARG A 244 -12.27 2.46 -16.35
C ARG A 244 -13.51 1.59 -16.54
N ARG A 245 -13.40 0.49 -17.29
CA ARG A 245 -14.49 -0.50 -17.43
C ARG A 245 -14.89 -1.17 -16.11
N ARG A 246 -13.99 -1.16 -15.12
CA ARG A 246 -14.23 -1.62 -13.74
C ARG A 246 -14.59 -0.49 -12.78
N GLN A 247 -14.96 0.68 -13.31
CA GLN A 247 -15.30 1.88 -12.55
C GLN A 247 -14.15 2.41 -11.69
N CYS A 248 -12.91 2.11 -12.06
CA CYS A 248 -11.70 2.60 -11.38
C CYS A 248 -10.96 3.56 -12.33
N ASP A 249 -11.10 4.87 -12.12
CA ASP A 249 -10.29 5.84 -12.83
C ASP A 249 -8.93 6.01 -12.15
N LEU A 250 -7.91 6.30 -12.96
CA LEU A 250 -6.56 6.58 -12.48
C LEU A 250 -6.34 8.09 -12.50
N ALA A 251 -6.90 8.79 -11.52
CA ALA A 251 -6.87 10.25 -11.42
C ALA A 251 -5.45 10.84 -11.53
N GLY A 252 -4.44 10.10 -11.08
CA GLY A 252 -3.02 10.48 -11.08
C GLY A 252 -2.19 9.96 -12.24
N VAL A 253 -2.80 9.35 -13.27
CA VAL A 253 -2.06 8.63 -14.34
C VAL A 253 -1.06 9.50 -15.10
N GLU A 254 -1.29 10.81 -15.20
CA GLU A 254 -0.35 11.74 -15.84
C GLU A 254 1.04 11.77 -15.17
N THR A 255 1.11 11.41 -13.88
CA THR A 255 2.38 11.31 -13.16
C THR A 255 3.14 10.01 -13.46
N CYS A 256 2.46 9.01 -14.03
CA CYS A 256 2.98 7.67 -14.36
C CYS A 256 3.60 7.61 -15.78
N LYS A 257 4.10 8.74 -16.29
CA LYS A 257 4.64 8.85 -17.65
C LYS A 257 5.94 8.08 -17.87
N SER A 258 6.89 8.17 -16.94
CA SER A 258 8.19 7.50 -17.04
C SER A 258 8.85 7.39 -15.66
N LEU A 259 9.95 6.64 -15.56
CA LEU A 259 10.74 6.60 -14.33
C LEU A 259 11.27 8.00 -13.97
N GLU A 260 11.60 8.85 -14.96
CA GLU A 260 12.04 10.22 -14.69
C GLU A 260 10.91 11.09 -14.13
N SER A 261 9.66 10.96 -14.62
CA SER A 261 8.54 11.71 -14.02
C SER A 261 8.28 11.27 -12.58
N GLN A 262 8.43 9.98 -12.29
CA GLN A 262 8.33 9.45 -10.94
C GLN A 262 9.42 10.00 -10.01
N ARG A 263 10.68 10.09 -10.50
CA ARG A 263 11.78 10.69 -9.74
C ARG A 263 11.57 12.18 -9.48
N GLU A 264 11.22 12.93 -10.53
CA GLU A 264 10.99 14.37 -10.44
C GLU A 264 9.85 14.72 -9.47
N ARG A 265 8.77 13.94 -9.48
CA ARG A 265 7.64 14.12 -8.54
C ARG A 265 8.08 14.03 -7.08
N LEU A 266 8.95 13.09 -6.74
CA LEU A 266 9.49 12.96 -5.39
C LEU A 266 10.49 14.09 -5.07
N LEU A 267 11.43 14.40 -5.97
CA LEU A 267 12.40 15.47 -5.76
C LEU A 267 11.73 16.84 -5.54
N THR A 268 10.79 17.20 -6.41
CA THR A 268 10.04 18.47 -6.32
C THR A 268 9.13 18.56 -5.11
N SER A 269 8.76 17.42 -4.51
CA SER A 269 7.99 17.35 -3.27
C SER A 269 8.85 17.46 -2.00
N GLY A 270 10.16 17.72 -2.12
CA GLY A 270 11.04 17.98 -0.98
C GLY A 270 11.88 16.79 -0.52
N TRP A 271 11.98 15.74 -1.34
CA TRP A 271 12.87 14.61 -1.08
C TRP A 271 14.28 14.85 -1.67
N GLU A 272 15.33 14.35 -1.02
CA GLU A 272 16.72 14.70 -1.38
C GLU A 272 17.38 13.73 -2.35
N SER A 273 17.10 12.43 -2.20
CA SER A 273 17.66 11.37 -3.03
C SER A 273 16.52 10.45 -3.44
N VAL A 274 16.46 10.14 -4.73
CA VAL A 274 15.38 9.33 -5.29
C VAL A 274 15.97 8.31 -6.26
N SER A 275 15.52 7.07 -6.12
CA SER A 275 15.79 5.98 -7.04
C SER A 275 14.48 5.41 -7.55
N ALA A 276 14.48 4.91 -8.77
CA ALA A 276 13.34 4.29 -9.40
C ALA A 276 13.83 3.25 -10.41
N ILE A 277 13.11 2.13 -10.49
CA ILE A 277 13.31 1.06 -11.46
C ILE A 277 11.93 0.57 -11.93
N ASP A 278 11.85 0.04 -13.13
CA ASP A 278 10.67 -0.74 -13.51
C ASP A 278 10.72 -2.14 -12.87
N MET A 279 9.57 -2.81 -12.82
CA MET A 279 9.48 -4.12 -12.18
C MET A 279 10.16 -5.23 -12.97
N MET A 280 10.46 -5.03 -14.26
CA MET A 280 11.18 -6.01 -15.06
C MET A 280 12.67 -5.98 -14.71
N GLU A 281 13.24 -4.78 -14.52
CA GLU A 281 14.59 -4.61 -13.98
C GLU A 281 14.70 -5.26 -12.59
N LEU A 282 13.73 -5.03 -11.70
CA LEU A 282 13.69 -5.69 -10.39
C LEU A 282 13.64 -7.21 -10.53
N TYR A 283 12.74 -7.74 -11.37
CA TYR A 283 12.57 -9.18 -11.58
C TYR A 283 13.86 -9.82 -12.10
N SER A 284 14.55 -9.15 -13.04
CA SER A 284 15.82 -9.63 -13.61
C SER A 284 16.98 -9.72 -12.61
N LYS A 285 16.90 -8.97 -11.51
CA LYS A 285 17.93 -8.91 -10.46
C LYS A 285 17.59 -9.73 -9.22
N LEU A 286 16.44 -10.41 -9.22
CA LEU A 286 16.09 -11.34 -8.14
C LEU A 286 17.18 -12.42 -7.97
N PRO A 287 17.43 -12.89 -6.73
CA PRO A 287 18.32 -14.01 -6.50
C PRO A 287 17.91 -15.21 -7.37
N ARG A 288 18.87 -15.81 -8.08
CA ARG A 288 18.59 -16.92 -9.02
C ARG A 288 17.81 -18.08 -8.38
N ALA A 289 18.04 -18.34 -7.10
CA ALA A 289 17.30 -19.35 -6.35
C ALA A 289 15.81 -19.01 -6.21
N GLU A 290 15.47 -17.73 -5.99
CA GLU A 290 14.08 -17.27 -5.92
C GLU A 290 13.41 -17.34 -7.29
N VAL A 291 14.11 -16.95 -8.37
CA VAL A 291 13.59 -17.07 -9.75
C VAL A 291 13.27 -18.53 -10.07
N ILE A 292 14.20 -19.45 -9.84
CA ILE A 292 13.97 -20.89 -10.06
C ILE A 292 12.77 -21.38 -9.26
N ARG A 293 12.66 -20.96 -7.99
CA ARG A 293 11.54 -21.35 -7.12
C ARG A 293 10.21 -20.88 -7.69
N ILE A 294 10.04 -19.59 -7.97
CA ILE A 294 8.75 -19.04 -8.42
C ILE A 294 8.37 -19.50 -9.82
N GLU A 295 9.33 -19.65 -10.74
CA GLU A 295 9.06 -20.10 -12.11
C GLU A 295 8.68 -21.58 -12.17
N SER A 296 9.05 -22.37 -11.16
CA SER A 296 8.62 -23.77 -11.03
C SER A 296 7.19 -23.94 -10.50
N LEU A 297 6.58 -22.90 -9.93
CA LEU A 297 5.21 -22.97 -9.37
C LEU A 297 4.15 -23.02 -10.47
N GLU A 298 4.34 -22.26 -11.54
CA GLU A 298 3.41 -22.15 -12.66
C GLU A 298 4.16 -22.01 -13.98
N PHE A 299 3.70 -22.77 -14.96
CA PHE A 299 4.15 -22.66 -16.34
C PHE A 299 3.67 -21.33 -16.95
N LEU A 300 4.57 -20.61 -17.59
CA LEU A 300 4.30 -19.41 -18.39
C LEU A 300 5.02 -19.60 -19.72
N ASP A 301 4.26 -19.67 -20.81
CA ASP A 301 4.76 -19.78 -22.19
C ASP A 301 5.08 -18.42 -22.80
N GLU A 302 4.21 -17.42 -22.59
CA GLU A 302 4.32 -16.08 -23.17
C GLU A 302 5.04 -15.12 -22.19
N MET A 303 6.38 -15.14 -22.21
CA MET A 303 7.20 -14.23 -21.39
C MET A 303 7.03 -12.76 -21.78
N GLU A 304 6.63 -12.49 -23.01
CA GLU A 304 6.39 -11.14 -23.54
C GLU A 304 5.26 -10.43 -22.78
N LEU A 305 4.22 -11.16 -22.35
CA LEU A 305 3.14 -10.58 -21.54
C LEU A 305 3.62 -10.16 -20.15
N LEU A 306 4.48 -10.99 -19.54
CA LEU A 306 5.10 -10.67 -18.26
C LEU A 306 6.02 -9.45 -18.39
N GLU A 307 6.87 -9.42 -19.40
CA GLU A 307 7.77 -8.30 -19.67
C GLU A 307 6.98 -7.00 -19.87
N GLN A 308 5.96 -7.03 -20.74
CA GLN A 308 5.12 -5.87 -20.99
C GLN A 308 4.41 -5.40 -19.73
N LEU A 309 3.85 -6.31 -18.93
CA LEU A 309 3.21 -5.94 -17.65
C LEU A 309 4.21 -5.33 -16.67
N MET A 310 5.39 -5.94 -16.51
CA MET A 310 6.41 -5.52 -15.54
C MET A 310 7.06 -4.19 -15.92
N GLN A 311 7.22 -3.89 -17.21
CA GLN A 311 7.71 -2.59 -17.70
C GLN A 311 6.72 -1.43 -17.46
N HIS A 312 5.48 -1.74 -17.10
CA HIS A 312 4.43 -0.75 -16.83
C HIS A 312 4.14 -0.56 -15.34
N TYR A 313 4.96 -1.13 -14.47
CA TYR A 313 5.00 -0.82 -13.05
C TYR A 313 6.42 -0.45 -12.63
N CYS A 314 6.53 0.36 -11.59
CA CYS A 314 7.80 0.76 -11.02
C CYS A 314 7.82 0.63 -9.50
N LEU A 315 9.03 0.48 -8.97
CA LEU A 315 9.32 0.66 -7.57
C LEU A 315 10.24 1.88 -7.43
N CYS A 316 9.73 2.90 -6.76
CA CYS A 316 10.46 4.13 -6.45
C CYS A 316 10.70 4.22 -4.96
N TRP A 317 11.88 4.70 -4.57
CA TRP A 317 12.12 5.07 -3.18
C TRP A 317 12.90 6.36 -3.08
N ALA A 318 12.53 7.15 -2.09
CA ALA A 318 13.12 8.45 -1.81
C ALA A 318 13.56 8.55 -0.37
N THR A 319 14.60 9.34 -0.10
CA THR A 319 15.09 9.60 1.26
C THR A 319 15.31 11.09 1.47
N LYS A 320 15.11 11.53 2.72
CA LYS A 320 15.43 12.88 3.21
C LYS A 320 16.15 12.73 4.55
N GLY A 321 17.19 13.54 4.78
CA GLY A 321 18.06 13.41 5.95
C GLY A 321 18.75 12.04 6.00
N GLY A 322 18.98 11.53 7.21
CA GLY A 322 19.46 10.15 7.43
C GLY A 322 20.85 9.84 6.85
N SER A 323 21.71 10.85 6.64
CA SER A 323 23.10 10.66 6.22
C SER A 323 23.88 9.80 7.22
N GLU A 324 23.69 10.03 8.51
CA GLU A 324 24.32 9.25 9.59
C GLU A 324 23.85 7.79 9.63
N LEU A 325 22.63 7.53 9.18
CA LEU A 325 22.06 6.18 9.07
C LEU A 325 22.40 5.51 7.71
N GLY A 326 23.03 6.24 6.79
CA GLY A 326 23.32 5.74 5.44
C GLY A 326 22.06 5.36 4.64
N LEU A 327 20.95 6.09 4.80
CA LEU A 327 19.69 5.75 4.10
C LEU A 327 19.83 5.84 2.57
N LYS A 328 20.71 6.71 2.06
CA LYS A 328 21.00 6.86 0.62
C LYS A 328 21.62 5.61 -0.01
N GLU A 329 22.13 4.68 0.80
CA GLU A 329 22.71 3.41 0.35
C GLU A 329 21.68 2.28 0.23
N ILE A 330 20.43 2.51 0.66
CA ILE A 330 19.39 1.49 0.60
C ILE A 330 19.06 1.15 -0.85
N THR A 331 19.01 -0.15 -1.13
CA THR A 331 18.55 -0.75 -2.38
C THR A 331 17.64 -1.95 -2.08
N TYR A 332 16.84 -2.33 -3.07
CA TYR A 332 16.00 -3.52 -3.10
C TYR A 332 16.82 -4.82 -3.16
#